data_AF-A0A2J6W2A9-F1
#
_entry.id   AF-A0A2J6W2A9-F1
#
_cell.length_a   1.000
_cell.length_b   1.000
_cell.length_c   1.000
_cell.angle_alpha   90.00
_cell.angle_beta   90.00
_cell.angle_gamma   90.00
#
_symmetry.space_group_name_H-M   'P 1'
#
loop_
_entity.id
_entity.type
_entity.pdbx_description
1 polymer ?
#
loop_
_entity_poly.entity_id
_entity_poly.type
_entity_poly.pdbx_seq_one_letter_code
_entity_poly.pdbx_strand_id
1 'polypeptide(L)'
;MSKKRSTIKNIIGKAINSFDKREEYIIIYIDRTPEHGNRLLQLSTNDIIAVSNWAITLSDNETVIPIHRIVEIRKKDGKVLWKRGFNNGR
;
A
#
# COMPACT_ATOMS: atom_id res chain seq x y z
N MET A 1 14.09 -5.85 13.15
CA MET A 1 12.90 -5.42 12.35
C MET A 1 13.34 -5.17 10.91
N SER A 2 12.62 -5.63 9.89
CA SER A 2 13.03 -5.48 8.47
C SER A 2 12.78 -4.05 7.95
N LYS A 3 13.84 -3.38 7.47
CA LYS A 3 13.82 -1.99 6.94
C LYS A 3 12.74 -1.73 5.87
N LYS A 4 12.30 -2.75 5.12
CA LYS A 4 11.31 -2.60 4.05
C LYS A 4 9.89 -2.35 4.56
N ARG A 5 9.48 -3.01 5.66
CA ARG A 5 8.13 -2.83 6.23
C ARG A 5 7.96 -1.44 6.84
N SER A 6 9.03 -0.91 7.44
CA SER A 6 9.05 0.48 7.91
C SER A 6 8.92 1.49 6.78
N THR A 7 9.49 1.24 5.60
CA THR A 7 9.38 2.17 4.46
C THR A 7 7.95 2.31 3.96
N ILE A 8 7.23 1.20 3.75
CA ILE A 8 5.84 1.24 3.27
C ILE A 8 4.94 1.97 4.26
N LYS A 9 5.04 1.62 5.55
CA LYS A 9 4.31 2.31 6.62
C LYS A 9 4.58 3.80 6.60
N ASN A 10 5.85 4.22 6.51
CA ASN A 10 6.20 5.64 6.57
C ASN A 10 5.66 6.42 5.36
N ILE A 11 5.69 5.83 4.16
CA ILE A 11 5.15 6.46 2.95
C ILE A 11 3.64 6.64 3.08
N ILE A 12 2.90 5.58 3.43
CA ILE A 12 1.43 5.62 3.58
C ILE A 12 1.04 6.52 4.75
N GLY A 13 1.75 6.41 5.87
CA GLY A 13 1.54 7.21 7.08
C GLY A 13 1.71 8.71 6.80
N LYS A 14 2.70 9.09 5.98
CA LYS A 14 2.84 10.47 5.52
C LYS A 14 1.65 10.92 4.67
N ALA A 15 1.15 10.04 3.79
CA ALA A 15 0.03 10.33 2.90
C ALA A 15 -1.27 10.66 3.69
N ILE A 16 -1.58 9.83 4.69
CA ILE A 16 -2.84 9.93 5.45
C ILE A 16 -2.81 10.99 6.56
N ASN A 17 -1.64 11.28 7.13
CA ASN A 17 -1.48 12.22 8.26
C ASN A 17 -1.04 13.64 7.85
N SER A 18 -0.79 13.91 6.57
CA SER A 18 -0.46 15.26 6.12
C SER A 18 -1.63 16.22 6.38
N PHE A 19 -1.46 17.11 7.37
CA PHE A 19 -2.46 18.04 7.89
C PHE A 19 -2.99 19.04 6.85
N ASP A 20 -2.17 19.47 5.89
CA ASP A 20 -2.53 20.53 4.93
C ASP A 20 -3.14 20.00 3.62
N LYS A 21 -2.63 18.88 3.10
CA LYS A 21 -3.11 18.22 1.89
C LYS A 21 -2.77 16.74 2.00
N ARG A 22 -3.78 15.87 2.12
CA ARG A 22 -3.58 14.44 1.95
C ARG A 22 -2.92 14.21 0.59
N GLU A 23 -1.66 13.76 0.60
CA GLU A 23 -1.00 13.40 -0.65
C GLU A 23 -1.67 12.13 -1.16
N GLU A 24 -2.30 12.21 -2.33
CA GLU A 24 -3.01 11.08 -2.90
C GLU A 24 -2.05 10.18 -3.67
N TYR A 25 -1.86 8.97 -3.15
CA TYR A 25 -1.07 7.93 -3.79
C TYR A 25 -1.98 6.79 -4.23
N ILE A 26 -1.57 6.14 -5.32
CA ILE A 26 -2.13 4.89 -5.78
C ILE A 26 -1.28 3.76 -5.21
N ILE A 27 -1.92 2.87 -4.47
CA ILE A 27 -1.31 1.67 -3.89
C ILE A 27 -1.78 0.47 -4.71
N ILE A 28 -0.83 -0.30 -5.21
CA ILE A 28 -1.08 -1.55 -5.92
C ILE A 28 -0.73 -2.70 -4.99
N TYR A 29 -1.65 -3.66 -4.82
CA TYR A 29 -1.46 -4.83 -3.97
C TYR A 29 -1.93 -6.11 -4.64
N ILE A 30 -1.40 -7.24 -4.18
CA ILE A 30 -1.87 -8.57 -4.59
C ILE A 30 -3.05 -8.96 -3.71
N ASP A 31 -4.21 -9.12 -4.33
CA ASP A 31 -5.36 -9.77 -3.74
C ASP A 31 -5.32 -11.27 -4.04
N ARG A 32 -5.64 -12.07 -3.03
CA ARG A 32 -5.63 -13.54 -3.09
C ARG A 32 -7.00 -14.02 -2.67
N THR A 33 -7.88 -14.22 -3.64
CA THR A 33 -9.18 -14.84 -3.38
C THR A 33 -9.18 -16.26 -3.93
N PRO A 34 -9.85 -17.21 -3.25
CA PRO A 34 -9.99 -18.57 -3.76
C PRO A 34 -10.62 -18.60 -5.16
N GLU A 35 -11.51 -17.65 -5.45
CA GLU A 35 -12.31 -17.59 -6.67
C GLU A 35 -11.58 -16.97 -7.88
N HIS A 36 -10.62 -16.07 -7.64
CA HIS A 36 -9.95 -15.33 -8.73
C HIS A 36 -8.42 -15.49 -8.72
N GLY A 37 -7.87 -16.32 -7.84
CA GLY A 37 -6.43 -16.51 -7.71
C GLY A 37 -5.70 -15.25 -7.25
N ASN A 38 -4.51 -15.01 -7.80
CA ASN A 38 -3.72 -13.82 -7.51
C ASN A 38 -4.04 -12.71 -8.52
N ARG A 39 -4.66 -11.61 -8.08
CA ARG A 39 -4.92 -10.43 -8.91
C ARG A 39 -4.27 -9.18 -8.34
N LEU A 40 -3.91 -8.24 -9.22
CA LEU A 40 -3.44 -6.92 -8.81
C LEU A 40 -4.63 -5.99 -8.71
N LEU A 41 -4.83 -5.42 -7.52
CA LEU A 41 -5.83 -4.39 -7.27
C LEU A 41 -5.15 -3.07 -6.95
N GLN A 42 -5.88 -1.99 -7.20
CA GLN A 42 -5.46 -0.62 -6.92
C GLN A 42 -6.40 0.00 -5.89
N LEU A 43 -5.84 0.80 -4.99
CA LEU A 43 -6.61 1.61 -4.04
C LEU A 43 -5.95 2.98 -3.86
N SER A 44 -6.75 3.97 -3.44
CA SER A 44 -6.25 5.31 -3.11
C SER A 44 -5.86 5.38 -1.63
N THR A 45 -4.86 6.19 -1.30
CA THR A 45 -4.57 6.51 0.12
C THR A 45 -5.72 7.24 0.82
N ASN A 46 -6.64 7.83 0.06
CA ASN A 46 -7.86 8.42 0.61
C ASN A 46 -8.82 7.39 1.22
N ASP A 47 -8.76 6.15 0.73
CA ASP A 47 -9.59 5.04 1.22
C ASP A 47 -8.95 4.37 2.46
N ILE A 48 -7.78 4.84 2.91
CA ILE A 48 -7.07 4.31 4.08
C ILE A 48 -7.29 5.21 5.29
N ILE A 49 -7.73 4.62 6.39
CA ILE A 49 -7.92 5.32 7.66
C ILE A 49 -6.77 5.08 8.65
N ALA A 50 -6.08 3.96 8.53
CA ALA A 50 -5.00 3.61 9.45
C ALA A 50 -3.93 2.77 8.75
N VAL A 51 -2.69 2.93 9.22
CA VAL A 51 -1.55 2.10 8.82
C VAL A 51 -0.76 1.66 10.04
N SER A 52 -0.47 0.37 10.12
CA SER A 52 0.36 -0.25 11.15
C SER A 52 1.67 -0.75 10.55
N ASN A 53 2.47 -1.49 11.34
CA ASN A 53 3.64 -2.19 10.80
C ASN A 53 3.27 -3.44 9.98
N TRP A 54 2.01 -3.89 10.04
CA TRP A 54 1.57 -5.18 9.50
C TRP A 54 0.54 -5.04 8.37
N ALA A 55 -0.34 -4.06 8.46
CA ALA A 55 -1.46 -3.88 7.54
C ALA A 55 -1.88 -2.41 7.41
N ILE A 56 -2.64 -2.14 6.35
CA ILE A 56 -3.48 -0.95 6.19
C ILE A 56 -4.95 -1.33 6.43
N THR A 57 -5.71 -0.41 7.01
CA THR A 57 -7.15 -0.55 7.24
C THR A 57 -7.88 0.45 6.36
N LEU A 58 -8.90 -0.02 5.65
CA LEU A 58 -9.70 0.83 4.76
C LEU A 58 -10.82 1.56 5.50
N SER A 59 -11.42 2.54 4.84
CA SER A 59 -12.50 3.38 5.37
C SER A 59 -13.80 2.64 5.68
N ASP A 60 -13.95 1.42 5.20
CA ASP A 60 -15.06 0.53 5.56
C ASP A 60 -14.92 -0.07 6.97
N ASN A 61 -13.79 0.15 7.67
CA ASN A 61 -13.43 -0.44 8.97
C ASN A 61 -13.38 -1.99 9.00
N GLU A 62 -13.59 -2.66 7.89
CA GLU A 62 -13.62 -4.12 7.79
C GLU A 62 -12.45 -4.66 6.98
N THR A 63 -12.07 -3.97 5.90
CA THR A 63 -11.04 -4.44 4.99
C THR A 63 -9.65 -4.13 5.53
N VAL A 64 -8.91 -5.19 5.82
CA VAL A 64 -7.52 -5.14 6.29
C VAL A 64 -6.59 -5.75 5.24
N ILE A 65 -5.69 -4.94 4.68
CA ILE A 65 -4.74 -5.38 3.66
C ILE A 65 -3.33 -5.48 4.27
N PRO A 66 -2.74 -6.68 4.35
CA PRO A 66 -1.38 -6.83 4.85
C PRO A 66 -0.34 -6.08 4.00
N ILE A 67 0.59 -5.37 4.65
CA ILE A 67 1.62 -4.56 3.99
C ILE A 67 2.52 -5.39 3.06
N HIS A 68 2.75 -6.66 3.38
CA HIS A 68 3.56 -7.55 2.54
C HIS A 68 2.90 -7.88 1.18
N ARG A 69 1.61 -7.61 1.03
CA ARG A 69 0.88 -7.76 -0.24
C ARG A 69 1.04 -6.54 -1.15
N ILE A 70 1.50 -5.41 -0.63
CA ILE A 70 1.75 -4.20 -1.42
C ILE A 70 2.92 -4.47 -2.37
N VAL A 71 2.69 -4.18 -3.65
CA VAL A 71 3.68 -4.35 -4.72
C VAL A 71 4.21 -3.02 -5.24
N GLU A 72 3.42 -1.95 -5.19
CA GLU A 72 3.81 -0.64 -5.68
C GLU A 72 3.06 0.46 -4.95
N ILE A 73 3.73 1.59 -4.73
CA ILE A 73 3.14 2.85 -4.29
C ILE A 73 3.63 3.92 -5.25
N ARG A 74 2.70 4.61 -5.89
CA ARG A 74 3.00 5.69 -6.85
C ARG A 74 2.13 6.90 -6.60
N LYS A 75 2.59 8.07 -7.01
CA LYS A 75 1.77 9.28 -7.07
C LYS A 75 0.80 9.23 -8.25
N LYS A 76 -0.22 10.09 -8.25
CA LYS A 76 -1.15 10.26 -9.38
C LYS A 76 -0.48 10.68 -10.70
N ASP A 77 0.66 11.38 -10.62
CA ASP A 77 1.49 11.76 -11.77
C ASP A 77 2.30 10.58 -12.36
N GLY A 78 2.18 9.38 -11.79
CA GLY A 78 2.90 8.18 -12.21
C GLY A 78 4.27 7.98 -11.55
N LYS A 79 4.75 8.93 -10.73
CA LYS A 79 6.04 8.78 -10.02
C LYS A 79 5.97 7.66 -8.98
N VAL A 80 6.79 6.63 -9.18
CA VAL A 80 6.91 5.50 -8.23
C VAL A 80 7.67 5.95 -6.99
N LEU A 81 7.05 5.81 -5.82
CA LEU A 81 7.65 6.09 -4.50
C LEU A 81 8.28 4.84 -3.90
N TRP A 82 7.66 3.70 -4.15
CA TRP A 82 8.16 2.41 -3.72
C TRP A 82 7.65 1.32 -4.64
N LYS A 83 8.49 0.32 -4.92
CA LYS A 83 8.10 -0.87 -5.65
C LYS A 83 8.77 -2.08 -5.02
N ARG A 84 8.03 -3.17 -4.92
CA ARG A 84 8.59 -4.45 -4.51
C ARG A 84 9.57 -4.89 -5.58
N GLY A 85 10.86 -4.90 -5.25
CA GLY A 85 11.86 -5.54 -6.10
C GLY A 85 11.48 -6.99 -6.27
N PHE A 86 11.03 -7.37 -7.47
CA PHE A 86 11.09 -8.75 -7.89
C PHE A 86 12.59 -9.06 -8.00
N ASN A 87 13.13 -9.82 -7.06
CA ASN A 87 14.29 -10.63 -7.38
C ASN A 87 13.78 -11.62 -8.42
N ASN A 88 13.87 -11.28 -9.71
CA ASN A 88 13.97 -12.31 -10.73
C ASN A 88 15.23 -13.09 -10.34
N GLY A 89 15.02 -14.31 -9.85
CA GLY A 89 16.10 -15.24 -9.59
C GLY A 89 16.99 -15.26 -10.83
N ARG A 90 18.27 -14.94 -10.61
CA ARG A 90 19.35 -15.47 -11.43
C ARG A 90 19.34 -16.99 -11.34
#